data_AF-A0A917RV43-F1
#
_entry.id   AF-A0A917RV43-F1
#
_cell.length_a   1.000
_cell.length_b   1.000
_cell.length_c   1.000
_cell.angle_alpha   90.00
_cell.angle_beta   90.00
_cell.angle_gamma   90.00
#
_symmetry.space_group_name_H-M   'P 1'
#
loop_
_entity.id
_entity.type
_entity.pdbx_description
1 polymer ?
#
loop_
_entity_poly.entity_id
_entity_poly.type
_entity_poly.pdbx_seq_one_letter_code
_entity_poly.pdbx_strand_id
1 'polypeptide(L)'
;MGEQDSAPRAPVPGADTVPGRVVTEKSAPAAESRPAAGPAPEPGADEVAAAEPDRAPAALRDLVERGVLDETQLTAVVTALKHERPRPTPARLLAEIAAYAGAGLLLSGLVLILVESWDDMAKLGRFVLFALVALGLIVAGVATAGGRSVLLRAAWRSVPDTGHTARTRLAVVLFALAAASVAAAAGSVFDNGDVSGDTTWVYAAGAGLLAAAAGYAALPSLLGLLVCTGFSVALVVGLLDEVFELDDGWVGGGVLVLGIAWIGLTRARVVLEVWAGYVAGVVLAVSGAQTVDAFDGMWPAYALTAVVAVVCFAVYATDRSWVLVLGGAAALTLAAVEAVADWTGDSAGASGAILVIGAVVLGIGSYLLSRSTKTAG
;
A
#
# COMPACT_ATOMS: atom_id res chain seq x y z
N MET A 1 70.17 -49.85 -23.35
CA MET A 1 68.79 -50.08 -23.81
C MET A 1 68.05 -48.76 -23.62
N GLY A 2 67.77 -48.04 -24.72
CA GLY A 2 66.94 -46.83 -24.74
C GLY A 2 67.68 -45.51 -24.50
N GLU A 3 67.91 -44.79 -25.59
CA GLU A 3 68.64 -43.53 -25.78
C GLU A 3 67.62 -42.46 -26.24
N GLN A 4 67.75 -41.21 -25.75
CA GLN A 4 67.18 -39.93 -26.25
C GLN A 4 67.41 -38.91 -25.11
N ASP A 5 68.42 -38.04 -25.08
CA ASP A 5 69.04 -37.11 -26.06
C ASP A 5 68.11 -36.04 -26.62
N SER A 6 68.08 -34.86 -25.98
CA SER A 6 68.57 -33.62 -26.60
C SER A 6 68.26 -32.40 -25.73
N ALA A 7 69.31 -31.60 -25.55
CA ALA A 7 69.44 -30.45 -24.66
C ALA A 7 69.03 -29.11 -25.35
N PRO A 8 69.14 -27.95 -24.66
CA PRO A 8 68.35 -26.72 -24.87
C PRO A 8 68.99 -25.68 -25.82
N ARG A 9 68.26 -24.59 -26.13
CA ARG A 9 68.81 -23.27 -26.54
C ARG A 9 67.76 -22.14 -26.51
N ALA A 10 68.09 -21.05 -25.84
CA ALA A 10 67.64 -19.67 -26.14
C ALA A 10 68.75 -18.99 -27.00
N PRO A 11 68.56 -17.87 -27.75
CA PRO A 11 68.14 -16.54 -27.22
C PRO A 11 67.33 -15.61 -28.18
N VAL A 12 66.97 -14.42 -27.65
CA VAL A 12 66.31 -13.21 -28.23
C VAL A 12 67.29 -12.40 -29.12
N PRO A 13 66.92 -11.69 -30.23
CA PRO A 13 66.55 -10.24 -30.20
C PRO A 13 65.74 -9.61 -31.39
N GLY A 14 65.06 -8.47 -31.13
CA GLY A 14 65.14 -7.27 -32.01
C GLY A 14 63.93 -6.82 -32.87
N ALA A 15 63.38 -5.66 -32.49
CA ALA A 15 63.04 -4.45 -33.28
C ALA A 15 61.97 -4.42 -34.41
N ASP A 16 61.13 -3.38 -34.29
CA ASP A 16 60.52 -2.49 -35.28
C ASP A 16 59.58 -3.03 -36.37
N THR A 17 58.34 -2.51 -36.39
CA THR A 17 57.72 -1.88 -37.57
C THR A 17 56.38 -1.21 -37.23
N VAL A 18 56.35 0.11 -37.43
CA VAL A 18 55.17 0.97 -37.58
C VAL A 18 54.61 0.81 -39.00
N PRO A 19 53.29 0.97 -39.21
CA PRO A 19 52.88 1.82 -40.32
C PRO A 19 51.75 2.80 -39.94
N GLY A 20 51.81 3.96 -40.60
CA GLY A 20 51.12 5.19 -40.26
C GLY A 20 49.60 5.22 -40.45
N ARG A 21 49.00 6.24 -39.83
CA ARG A 21 47.77 6.84 -40.34
C ARG A 21 47.85 8.36 -40.25
N VAL A 22 47.37 8.92 -41.34
CA VAL A 22 47.61 10.24 -41.90
C VAL A 22 46.88 11.34 -41.12
N VAL A 23 47.61 12.44 -40.95
CA VAL A 23 47.14 13.77 -40.56
C VAL A 23 46.28 14.36 -41.68
N THR A 24 45.11 14.89 -41.33
CA THR A 24 44.47 15.94 -42.14
C THR A 24 44.19 17.13 -41.24
N GLU A 25 45.09 18.11 -41.30
CA GLU A 25 44.82 19.50 -40.97
C GLU A 25 43.74 20.05 -41.90
N LYS A 26 42.75 20.76 -41.35
CA LYS A 26 41.95 21.72 -42.11
C LYS A 26 41.57 22.91 -41.23
N SER A 27 42.36 23.97 -41.41
CA SER A 27 41.96 25.37 -41.47
C SER A 27 41.21 26.00 -40.28
N ALA A 28 41.93 26.85 -39.55
CA ALA A 28 41.39 28.10 -39.01
C ALA A 28 41.02 29.06 -40.18
N PRO A 29 40.14 30.06 -39.97
CA PRO A 29 40.68 31.35 -39.52
C PRO A 29 39.76 32.20 -38.61
N ALA A 30 40.32 33.33 -38.22
CA ALA A 30 39.70 34.60 -37.82
C ALA A 30 39.46 34.83 -36.32
N ALA A 31 40.36 35.65 -35.78
CA ALA A 31 40.22 36.40 -34.54
C ALA A 31 39.06 37.39 -34.64
N GLU A 32 38.27 37.49 -33.55
CA GLU A 32 37.44 38.67 -33.33
C GLU A 32 37.48 39.08 -31.85
N SER A 33 37.87 40.34 -31.70
CA SER A 33 37.90 41.26 -30.56
C SER A 33 37.17 40.89 -29.27
N ARG A 34 37.95 41.01 -28.18
CA ARG A 34 37.52 41.06 -26.77
C ARG A 34 37.11 42.50 -26.41
N PRO A 35 35.88 42.77 -25.95
CA PRO A 35 35.56 44.01 -25.24
C PRO A 35 35.71 43.85 -23.73
N ALA A 36 35.89 45.00 -23.10
CA ALA A 36 36.43 45.22 -21.77
C ALA A 36 35.57 44.73 -20.59
N ALA A 37 36.25 44.58 -19.46
CA ALA A 37 35.70 44.33 -18.14
C ALA A 37 34.60 45.33 -17.77
N GLY A 38 33.39 44.82 -17.55
CA GLY A 38 32.34 45.48 -16.79
C GLY A 38 32.30 44.94 -15.36
N PRO A 39 31.94 45.75 -14.35
CA PRO A 39 31.99 45.36 -12.95
C PRO A 39 30.98 44.25 -12.62
N ALA A 40 31.40 43.35 -11.73
CA ALA A 40 30.60 42.22 -11.25
C ALA A 40 29.28 42.71 -10.61
N PRO A 41 28.12 42.12 -10.96
CA PRO A 41 26.93 42.26 -10.15
C PRO A 41 27.12 41.45 -8.86
N GLU A 42 26.98 42.11 -7.72
CA GLU A 42 26.91 41.46 -6.42
C GLU A 42 25.79 40.41 -6.43
N PRO A 43 26.03 39.16 -5.97
CA PRO A 43 24.95 38.23 -5.70
C PRO A 43 24.19 38.75 -4.47
N GLY A 44 23.13 39.50 -4.72
CA GLY A 44 22.12 39.86 -3.74
C GLY A 44 21.38 38.61 -3.28
N ALA A 45 21.54 38.28 -2.00
CA ALA A 45 20.51 37.89 -1.03
C ALA A 45 19.36 36.91 -1.41
N ASP A 46 19.47 36.09 -2.47
CA ASP A 46 18.48 35.05 -2.80
C ASP A 46 19.05 33.62 -2.87
N GLU A 47 20.28 33.40 -2.40
CA GLU A 47 20.95 32.09 -2.49
C GLU A 47 21.47 31.58 -1.13
N VAL A 48 20.70 31.79 -0.06
CA VAL A 48 20.90 31.11 1.25
C VAL A 48 19.63 30.37 1.65
N ALA A 49 19.10 29.60 0.72
CA ALA A 49 18.38 28.37 1.00
C ALA A 49 19.03 27.24 0.17
N ALA A 50 20.36 27.18 0.20
CA ALA A 50 21.06 25.97 -0.17
C ALA A 50 20.52 24.86 0.73
N ALA A 51 19.79 23.92 0.12
CA ALA A 51 19.29 22.71 0.76
C ALA A 51 20.36 22.16 1.70
N GLU A 52 20.02 21.98 2.99
CA GLU A 52 20.92 21.35 3.96
C GLU A 52 21.52 20.08 3.31
N PRO A 53 22.85 19.97 3.21
CA PRO A 53 23.46 18.79 2.62
C PRO A 53 23.09 17.57 3.48
N ASP A 54 22.24 16.70 2.92
CA ASP A 54 22.06 15.30 3.26
C ASP A 54 22.50 14.92 4.68
N ARG A 55 21.66 15.26 5.67
CA ARG A 55 21.88 14.80 7.03
C ARG A 55 21.69 13.28 7.06
N ALA A 56 22.79 12.54 7.20
CA ALA A 56 22.74 11.09 7.35
C ALA A 56 21.72 10.71 8.45
N PRO A 57 20.88 9.67 8.24
CA PRO A 57 19.91 9.21 9.23
C PRO A 57 20.56 9.09 10.61
N ALA A 58 19.90 9.59 11.66
CA ALA A 58 20.45 9.64 13.02
C ALA A 58 21.00 8.28 13.52
N ALA A 59 20.38 7.19 13.08
CA ALA A 59 20.82 5.82 13.38
C ALA A 59 22.21 5.47 12.83
N LEU A 60 22.62 6.03 11.68
CA LEU A 60 23.96 5.79 11.12
C LEU A 60 25.02 6.65 11.83
N ARG A 61 24.66 7.84 12.31
CA ARG A 61 25.56 8.67 13.14
C ARG A 61 25.81 8.06 14.52
N ASP A 62 24.79 7.49 15.14
CA ASP A 62 24.93 6.75 16.40
C ASP A 62 25.91 5.56 16.28
N LEU A 63 26.00 4.92 15.10
CA LEU A 63 26.99 3.86 14.84
C LEU A 63 28.43 4.40 14.73
N VAL A 64 28.60 5.65 14.30
CA VAL A 64 29.90 6.33 14.30
C VAL A 64 30.28 6.74 15.71
N GLU A 65 29.34 7.28 16.47
CA GLU A 65 29.55 7.64 17.89
C GLU A 65 29.93 6.41 18.73
N ARG A 66 29.37 5.24 18.42
CA ARG A 66 29.73 3.95 19.03
C ARG A 66 31.04 3.35 18.50
N GLY A 67 31.72 4.02 17.56
CA GLY A 67 32.99 3.56 16.97
C GLY A 67 32.88 2.32 16.09
N VAL A 68 31.66 1.95 15.68
CA VAL A 68 31.39 0.79 14.81
C VAL A 68 31.66 1.15 13.35
N LEU A 69 31.41 2.41 12.98
CA LEU A 69 31.73 3.00 11.68
C LEU A 69 32.65 4.20 11.87
N ASP A 70 33.56 4.44 10.92
CA ASP A 70 34.26 5.72 10.81
C ASP A 70 33.52 6.69 9.86
N GLU A 71 33.88 7.96 9.85
CA GLU A 71 33.19 8.97 9.02
C GLU A 71 33.39 8.79 7.52
N THR A 72 34.47 8.12 7.12
CA THR A 72 34.72 7.73 5.73
C THR A 72 33.77 6.60 5.32
N GLN A 73 33.55 5.63 6.21
CA GLN A 73 32.60 4.53 6.05
C GLN A 73 31.14 5.01 6.08
N LEU A 74 30.81 5.96 6.96
CA LEU A 74 29.49 6.62 6.95
C LEU A 74 29.22 7.27 5.60
N THR A 75 30.19 8.04 5.10
CA THR A 75 30.06 8.72 3.81
C THR A 75 29.96 7.72 2.66
N ALA A 76 30.70 6.61 2.71
CA ALA A 76 30.62 5.54 1.72
C ALA A 76 29.27 4.82 1.76
N VAL A 77 28.72 4.53 2.94
CA VAL A 77 27.40 3.91 3.12
C VAL A 77 26.29 4.86 2.66
N VAL A 78 26.33 6.12 3.07
CA VAL A 78 25.35 7.14 2.63
C VAL A 78 25.42 7.33 1.11
N THR A 79 26.62 7.32 0.53
CA THR A 79 26.81 7.42 -0.91
C THR A 79 26.32 6.17 -1.64
N ALA A 80 26.56 4.98 -1.08
CA ALA A 80 26.08 3.71 -1.63
C ALA A 80 24.54 3.61 -1.56
N LEU A 81 23.93 4.06 -0.46
CA LEU A 81 22.47 4.16 -0.29
C LEU A 81 21.85 5.17 -1.26
N LYS A 82 22.54 6.29 -1.55
CA LYS A 82 22.11 7.25 -2.59
C LYS A 82 22.22 6.68 -4.01
N HIS A 83 23.06 5.68 -4.23
CA HIS A 83 23.15 4.98 -5.52
C HIS A 83 22.04 3.93 -5.71
N GLU A 84 21.05 3.86 -4.83
CA GLU A 84 19.96 2.90 -4.97
C GLU A 84 18.91 3.33 -6.01
N ARG A 85 18.84 2.45 -7.01
CA ARG A 85 17.90 2.37 -8.13
C ARG A 85 18.18 3.36 -9.26
N PRO A 86 18.75 2.90 -10.39
CA PRO A 86 18.79 3.72 -11.59
C PRO A 86 17.37 4.18 -11.91
N ARG A 87 17.20 5.49 -12.12
CA ARG A 87 15.92 6.06 -12.55
C ARG A 87 15.45 5.28 -13.78
N PRO A 88 14.18 4.81 -13.81
CA PRO A 88 13.68 4.08 -14.96
C PRO A 88 13.80 4.99 -16.20
N THR A 89 14.28 4.41 -17.30
CA THR A 89 14.34 5.14 -18.57
C THR A 89 12.93 5.56 -18.99
N PRO A 90 12.74 6.68 -19.69
CA PRO A 90 11.41 7.12 -20.12
C PRO A 90 10.70 6.06 -20.97
N ALA A 91 11.46 5.31 -21.78
CA ALA A 91 10.93 4.18 -22.55
C ALA A 91 10.39 3.05 -21.64
N ARG A 92 11.07 2.74 -20.54
CA ARG A 92 10.60 1.74 -19.56
C ARG A 92 9.35 2.22 -18.84
N LEU A 93 9.28 3.50 -18.50
CA LEU A 93 8.12 4.10 -17.85
C LEU A 93 6.90 4.13 -18.78
N LEU A 94 7.09 4.51 -20.05
CA LEU A 94 6.05 4.44 -21.08
C LEU A 94 5.60 3.00 -21.34
N ALA A 95 6.52 2.04 -21.39
CA ALA A 95 6.18 0.62 -21.52
C ALA A 95 5.39 0.10 -20.32
N GLU A 96 5.73 0.54 -19.11
CA GLU A 96 5.03 0.18 -17.88
C GLU A 96 3.62 0.80 -17.84
N ILE A 97 3.48 2.08 -18.21
CA ILE A 97 2.16 2.74 -18.37
C ILE A 97 1.34 2.03 -19.45
N ALA A 98 1.91 1.75 -20.62
CA ALA A 98 1.21 1.09 -21.71
C ALA A 98 0.77 -0.33 -21.32
N ALA A 99 1.59 -1.06 -20.53
CA ALA A 99 1.22 -2.36 -20.01
C ALA A 99 0.04 -2.27 -19.03
N TYR A 100 0.06 -1.33 -18.08
CA TYR A 100 -1.05 -1.14 -17.14
C TYR A 100 -2.32 -0.62 -17.82
N ALA A 101 -2.19 0.35 -18.72
CA ALA A 101 -3.32 0.89 -19.49
C ALA A 101 -3.91 -0.17 -20.42
N GLY A 102 -3.05 -0.94 -21.11
CA GLY A 102 -3.47 -2.06 -21.96
C GLY A 102 -4.18 -3.16 -21.17
N ALA A 103 -3.68 -3.51 -19.99
CA ALA A 103 -4.35 -4.46 -19.10
C ALA A 103 -5.72 -3.94 -18.63
N GLY A 104 -5.81 -2.65 -18.27
CA GLY A 104 -7.07 -2.00 -17.91
C GLY A 104 -8.08 -2.00 -19.06
N LEU A 105 -7.66 -1.65 -20.27
CA LEU A 105 -8.52 -1.65 -21.46
C LEU A 105 -8.99 -3.06 -21.84
N LEU A 106 -8.12 -4.06 -21.77
CA LEU A 106 -8.49 -5.46 -21.99
C LEU A 106 -9.50 -5.94 -20.95
N LEU A 107 -9.29 -5.59 -19.68
CA LEU A 107 -10.23 -5.91 -18.60
C LEU A 107 -11.59 -5.24 -18.84
N SER A 108 -11.61 -3.96 -19.19
CA SER A 108 -12.85 -3.24 -19.53
C SER A 108 -13.58 -3.87 -20.71
N GLY A 109 -12.85 -4.25 -21.77
CA GLY A 109 -13.43 -4.95 -22.92
C GLY A 109 -14.04 -6.30 -22.53
N LEU A 110 -13.36 -7.07 -21.67
CA LEU A 110 -13.89 -8.33 -21.15
C LEU A 110 -15.15 -8.11 -20.32
N VAL A 111 -15.17 -7.09 -19.44
CA VAL A 111 -16.34 -6.73 -18.64
C VAL A 111 -17.51 -6.31 -19.54
N LEU A 112 -17.27 -5.50 -20.57
CA LEU A 112 -18.32 -5.08 -21.51
C LEU A 112 -18.91 -6.28 -22.25
N ILE A 113 -18.07 -7.19 -22.75
CA ILE A 113 -18.53 -8.43 -23.39
C ILE A 113 -19.35 -9.25 -22.38
N LEU A 114 -18.89 -9.35 -21.14
CA LEU A 114 -19.60 -10.10 -20.11
C LEU A 114 -20.97 -9.50 -19.82
N VAL A 115 -21.08 -8.19 -19.73
CA VAL A 115 -22.36 -7.49 -19.48
C VAL A 115 -23.31 -7.71 -20.66
N GLU A 116 -22.81 -7.59 -21.89
CA GLU A 116 -23.64 -7.73 -23.09
C GLU A 116 -24.07 -9.18 -23.35
N SER A 117 -23.19 -10.14 -23.10
CA SER A 117 -23.45 -11.58 -23.30
C SER A 117 -23.95 -12.29 -22.05
N TRP A 118 -24.13 -11.56 -20.94
CA TRP A 118 -24.46 -12.14 -19.65
C TRP A 118 -25.70 -13.00 -19.78
N ASP A 119 -26.82 -12.40 -20.19
CA ASP A 119 -28.14 -13.02 -20.24
C ASP A 119 -28.23 -14.18 -21.24
N ASP A 120 -27.40 -14.16 -22.29
CA ASP A 120 -27.36 -15.23 -23.30
C ASP A 120 -26.48 -16.43 -22.89
N MET A 121 -25.59 -16.26 -21.90
CA MET A 121 -24.75 -17.35 -21.42
C MET A 121 -25.49 -18.28 -20.45
N ALA A 122 -25.48 -19.57 -20.76
CA ALA A 122 -25.91 -20.61 -19.82
C ALA A 122 -25.09 -20.56 -18.52
N LYS A 123 -25.73 -20.82 -17.37
CA LYS A 123 -25.10 -20.84 -16.02
C LYS A 123 -23.80 -21.65 -15.98
N LEU A 124 -23.83 -22.84 -16.58
CA LEU A 124 -22.66 -23.72 -16.70
C LEU A 124 -21.52 -23.06 -17.49
N GLY A 125 -21.83 -22.33 -18.55
CA GLY A 125 -20.84 -21.62 -19.36
C GLY A 125 -20.15 -20.51 -18.56
N ARG A 126 -20.91 -19.73 -17.77
CA ARG A 126 -20.37 -18.66 -16.92
C ARG A 126 -19.44 -19.26 -15.85
N PHE A 127 -19.87 -20.33 -15.20
CA PHE A 127 -19.06 -21.04 -14.20
C PHE A 127 -17.75 -21.55 -14.80
N VAL A 128 -17.81 -22.30 -15.90
CA VAL A 128 -16.61 -22.88 -16.53
C VAL A 128 -15.64 -21.77 -16.96
N LEU A 129 -16.16 -20.67 -17.52
CA LEU A 129 -15.33 -19.52 -17.92
C LEU A 129 -14.57 -18.95 -16.72
N PHE A 130 -15.28 -18.56 -15.66
CA PHE A 130 -14.64 -17.95 -14.50
C PHE A 130 -13.75 -18.90 -13.71
N ALA A 131 -14.11 -20.19 -13.64
CA ALA A 131 -13.28 -21.21 -13.01
C ALA A 131 -11.95 -21.39 -13.76
N LEU A 132 -11.97 -21.42 -15.10
CA LEU A 132 -10.76 -21.51 -15.91
C LEU A 132 -9.91 -20.23 -15.80
N VAL A 133 -10.54 -19.05 -15.80
CA VAL A 133 -9.84 -17.77 -15.59
C VAL A 133 -9.19 -17.74 -14.21
N ALA A 134 -9.92 -18.09 -13.15
CA ALA A 134 -9.40 -18.18 -11.79
C ALA A 134 -8.20 -19.13 -11.72
N LEU A 135 -8.33 -20.34 -12.28
CA LEU A 135 -7.25 -21.32 -12.29
C LEU A 135 -6.01 -20.81 -13.04
N GLY A 136 -6.21 -20.19 -14.20
CA GLY A 136 -5.12 -19.58 -14.98
C GLY A 136 -4.40 -18.47 -14.22
N LEU A 137 -5.17 -17.58 -13.58
CA LEU A 137 -4.63 -16.49 -12.76
C LEU A 137 -3.87 -17.01 -11.53
N ILE A 138 -4.38 -18.04 -10.85
CA ILE A 138 -3.70 -18.68 -9.71
C ILE A 138 -2.38 -19.30 -10.19
N VAL A 139 -2.39 -20.08 -11.28
CA VAL A 139 -1.18 -20.72 -11.82
C VAL A 139 -0.15 -19.65 -12.22
N ALA A 140 -0.57 -18.59 -12.91
CA ALA A 140 0.28 -17.48 -13.29
C ALA A 140 0.83 -16.73 -12.06
N GLY A 141 0.00 -16.49 -11.05
CA GLY A 141 0.39 -15.86 -9.78
C GLY A 141 1.45 -16.68 -9.04
N VAL A 142 1.26 -18.00 -8.97
CA VAL A 142 2.23 -18.94 -8.36
C VAL A 142 3.54 -18.95 -9.15
N ALA A 143 3.48 -19.01 -10.48
CA ALA A 143 4.68 -19.01 -11.33
C ALA A 143 5.47 -17.70 -11.22
N THR A 144 4.78 -16.56 -11.23
CA THR A 144 5.41 -15.22 -11.12
C THR A 144 6.00 -14.96 -9.73
N ALA A 145 5.43 -15.55 -8.68
CA ALA A 145 5.93 -15.48 -7.31
C ALA A 145 7.20 -16.31 -7.05
N GLY A 146 7.66 -17.12 -8.01
CA GLY A 146 8.82 -18.01 -7.83
C GLY A 146 8.47 -19.45 -7.44
N GLY A 147 7.19 -19.84 -7.57
CA GLY A 147 6.73 -21.22 -7.42
C GLY A 147 6.16 -21.57 -6.04
N ARG A 148 5.59 -22.79 -5.93
CA ARG A 148 4.86 -23.26 -4.74
C ARG A 148 5.72 -23.31 -3.48
N SER A 149 7.00 -23.60 -3.60
CA SER A 149 7.93 -23.70 -2.47
C SER A 149 8.20 -22.37 -1.78
N VAL A 150 8.09 -21.25 -2.50
CA VAL A 150 8.24 -19.89 -1.94
C VAL A 150 6.98 -19.50 -1.17
N LEU A 151 5.81 -19.81 -1.71
CA LEU A 151 4.51 -19.50 -1.08
C LEU A 151 4.25 -20.35 0.17
N LEU A 152 4.59 -21.64 0.13
CA LEU A 152 4.39 -22.56 1.25
C LEU A 152 5.42 -22.39 2.38
N ARG A 153 6.51 -21.64 2.17
CA ARG A 153 7.51 -21.37 3.21
C ARG A 153 7.05 -20.35 4.27
N ALA A 154 5.80 -19.88 4.15
CA ALA A 154 5.19 -18.85 4.97
C ALA A 154 5.97 -17.53 4.84
N ALA A 155 5.54 -16.68 3.90
CA ALA A 155 5.99 -15.29 3.77
C ALA A 155 5.94 -14.51 5.10
N TRP A 156 5.15 -14.97 6.06
CA TRP A 156 5.04 -14.50 7.44
C TRP A 156 6.34 -14.59 8.26
N ARG A 157 7.26 -15.51 7.92
CA ARG A 157 8.50 -15.73 8.67
C ARG A 157 9.70 -14.91 8.18
N SER A 158 9.56 -14.26 7.04
CA SER A 158 10.65 -13.50 6.43
C SER A 158 10.05 -12.46 5.52
N VAL A 159 9.68 -11.30 6.09
CA VAL A 159 9.48 -10.07 5.33
C VAL A 159 10.82 -9.76 4.69
N PRO A 160 11.01 -9.93 3.38
CA PRO A 160 12.26 -9.55 2.76
C PRO A 160 12.31 -8.03 2.77
N ASP A 161 13.32 -7.44 3.39
CA ASP A 161 13.67 -6.00 3.29
C ASP A 161 13.94 -5.55 1.84
N THR A 162 13.87 -6.47 0.87
CA THR A 162 13.92 -6.17 -0.55
C THR A 162 12.53 -5.79 -1.05
N GLY A 163 12.28 -4.48 -1.11
CA GLY A 163 11.00 -3.93 -1.58
C GLY A 163 10.44 -4.66 -2.81
N HIS A 164 9.14 -4.97 -2.75
CA HIS A 164 8.37 -5.73 -3.74
C HIS A 164 8.90 -5.57 -5.17
N THR A 165 9.54 -6.63 -5.68
CA THR A 165 9.94 -6.70 -7.08
C THR A 165 8.71 -6.59 -7.99
N ALA A 166 8.90 -6.14 -9.23
CA ALA A 166 7.80 -6.04 -10.21
C ALA A 166 7.02 -7.37 -10.38
N ARG A 167 7.72 -8.51 -10.24
CA ARG A 167 7.11 -9.85 -10.30
C ARG A 167 6.19 -10.12 -9.10
N THR A 168 6.60 -9.74 -7.89
CA THR A 168 5.77 -9.89 -6.68
C THR A 168 4.51 -9.03 -6.75
N ARG A 169 4.62 -7.81 -7.27
CA ARG A 169 3.45 -6.93 -7.48
C ARG A 169 2.47 -7.52 -8.48
N LEU A 170 2.98 -8.03 -9.60
CA LEU A 170 2.15 -8.71 -10.59
C LEU A 170 1.45 -9.94 -10.00
N ALA A 171 2.18 -10.77 -9.23
CA ALA A 171 1.59 -11.94 -8.56
C ALA A 171 0.44 -11.55 -7.63
N VAL A 172 0.60 -10.48 -6.84
CA VAL A 172 -0.44 -9.94 -5.96
C VAL A 172 -1.70 -9.53 -6.75
N VAL A 173 -1.53 -8.84 -7.88
CA VAL A 173 -2.66 -8.46 -8.75
C VAL A 173 -3.35 -9.70 -9.33
N LEU A 174 -2.58 -10.71 -9.75
CA LEU A 174 -3.14 -11.96 -10.27
C LEU A 174 -3.96 -12.71 -9.20
N PHE A 175 -3.49 -12.74 -7.95
CA PHE A 175 -4.27 -13.33 -6.85
C PHE A 175 -5.54 -12.53 -6.52
N ALA A 176 -5.49 -11.20 -6.58
CA ALA A 176 -6.67 -10.36 -6.40
C ALA A 176 -7.73 -10.62 -7.49
N LEU A 177 -7.31 -10.66 -8.75
CA LEU A 177 -8.19 -11.00 -9.88
C LEU A 177 -8.70 -12.44 -9.81
N ALA A 178 -7.89 -13.37 -9.32
CA ALA A 178 -8.32 -14.74 -9.08
C ALA A 178 -9.42 -14.80 -8.02
N ALA A 179 -9.30 -14.07 -6.92
CA ALA A 179 -10.34 -14.00 -5.88
C ALA A 179 -11.66 -13.46 -6.44
N ALA A 180 -11.61 -12.40 -7.26
CA ALA A 180 -12.79 -11.88 -7.98
C ALA A 180 -13.38 -12.92 -8.94
N SER A 181 -12.53 -13.65 -9.67
CA SER A 181 -12.97 -14.71 -10.59
C SER A 181 -13.59 -15.90 -9.84
N VAL A 182 -13.06 -16.26 -8.67
CA VAL A 182 -13.65 -17.29 -7.80
C VAL A 182 -15.02 -16.85 -7.28
N ALA A 183 -15.16 -15.60 -6.86
CA ALA A 183 -16.45 -15.04 -6.45
C ALA A 183 -17.47 -15.11 -7.60
N ALA A 184 -17.08 -14.68 -8.80
CA ALA A 184 -17.95 -14.73 -9.98
C ALA A 184 -18.33 -16.16 -10.38
N ALA A 185 -17.39 -17.11 -10.30
CA ALA A 185 -17.65 -18.52 -10.54
C ALA A 185 -18.66 -19.07 -9.51
N ALA A 186 -18.49 -18.77 -8.23
CA ALA A 186 -19.43 -19.19 -7.19
C ALA A 186 -20.83 -18.59 -7.42
N GLY A 187 -20.91 -17.29 -7.71
CA GLY A 187 -22.19 -16.63 -8.04
C GLY A 187 -22.91 -17.28 -9.23
N SER A 188 -22.16 -17.70 -10.25
CA SER A 188 -22.78 -18.37 -11.42
C SER A 188 -23.30 -19.79 -11.15
N VAL A 189 -22.80 -20.48 -10.11
CA VAL A 189 -23.26 -21.84 -9.74
C VAL A 189 -24.51 -21.78 -8.87
N PHE A 190 -24.55 -20.81 -7.95
CA PHE A 190 -25.62 -20.68 -6.96
C PHE A 190 -26.77 -19.79 -7.41
N ASP A 191 -26.67 -19.17 -8.59
CA ASP A 191 -27.80 -18.52 -9.24
C ASP A 191 -28.91 -19.56 -9.43
N ASN A 192 -29.95 -19.49 -8.60
CA ASN A 192 -31.10 -20.40 -8.64
C ASN A 192 -32.25 -19.85 -9.48
N GLY A 193 -32.20 -18.58 -9.94
CA GLY A 193 -33.27 -17.94 -10.72
C GLY A 193 -34.60 -17.76 -9.97
N ASP A 194 -34.65 -18.09 -8.67
CA ASP A 194 -35.82 -17.90 -7.82
C ASP A 194 -35.90 -16.44 -7.36
N VAL A 195 -37.11 -15.87 -7.47
CA VAL A 195 -37.42 -14.44 -7.21
C VAL A 195 -37.48 -14.12 -5.70
N SER A 196 -37.12 -15.08 -4.83
CA SER A 196 -37.35 -15.02 -3.39
C SER A 196 -36.04 -15.27 -2.63
N GLY A 197 -35.21 -14.21 -2.54
CA GLY A 197 -33.96 -14.17 -1.78
C GLY A 197 -32.72 -14.41 -2.62
N ASP A 198 -31.94 -13.36 -2.93
CA ASP A 198 -30.76 -13.47 -3.80
C ASP A 198 -29.51 -13.84 -2.99
N THR A 199 -29.58 -14.92 -2.22
CA THR A 199 -28.43 -15.41 -1.42
C THR A 199 -27.20 -15.79 -2.27
N THR A 200 -27.36 -15.84 -3.59
CA THR A 200 -26.31 -16.09 -4.59
C THR A 200 -25.07 -15.24 -4.36
N TRP A 201 -25.25 -13.93 -4.17
CA TRP A 201 -24.13 -12.99 -4.04
C TRP A 201 -23.41 -13.14 -2.69
N VAL A 202 -24.10 -13.66 -1.67
CA VAL A 202 -23.52 -14.00 -0.35
C VAL A 202 -22.52 -15.15 -0.48
N TYR A 203 -22.89 -16.21 -1.21
CA TYR A 203 -21.99 -17.33 -1.51
C TYR A 203 -20.80 -16.88 -2.38
N ALA A 204 -21.04 -15.99 -3.34
CA ALA A 204 -19.98 -15.37 -4.14
C ALA A 204 -19.00 -14.58 -3.27
N ALA A 205 -19.51 -13.75 -2.35
CA ALA A 205 -18.68 -12.97 -1.43
C ALA A 205 -17.86 -13.88 -0.50
N GLY A 206 -18.46 -14.96 0.01
CA GLY A 206 -17.79 -15.95 0.85
C GLY A 206 -16.66 -16.68 0.13
N ALA A 207 -16.92 -17.17 -1.10
CA ALA A 207 -15.90 -17.81 -1.93
C ALA A 207 -14.77 -16.84 -2.30
N GLY A 208 -15.11 -15.59 -2.64
CA GLY A 208 -14.16 -14.51 -2.88
C GLY A 208 -13.30 -14.20 -1.66
N LEU A 209 -13.89 -14.14 -0.47
CA LEU A 209 -13.17 -13.92 0.79
C LEU A 209 -12.17 -15.04 1.09
N LEU A 210 -12.58 -16.30 0.91
CA LEU A 210 -11.69 -17.45 1.12
C LEU A 210 -10.50 -17.44 0.14
N ALA A 211 -10.77 -17.13 -1.14
CA ALA A 211 -9.72 -17.00 -2.13
C ALA A 211 -8.79 -15.81 -1.85
N ALA A 212 -9.35 -14.67 -1.44
CA ALA A 212 -8.60 -13.47 -1.06
C ALA A 212 -7.72 -13.73 0.17
N ALA A 213 -8.26 -14.39 1.20
CA ALA A 213 -7.52 -14.74 2.41
C ALA A 213 -6.39 -15.74 2.10
N ALA A 214 -6.63 -16.72 1.23
CA ALA A 214 -5.60 -17.64 0.76
C ALA A 214 -4.49 -16.91 -0.04
N GLY A 215 -4.87 -15.98 -0.92
CA GLY A 215 -3.95 -15.13 -1.67
C GLY A 215 -3.12 -14.21 -0.76
N TYR A 216 -3.76 -13.56 0.22
CA TYR A 216 -3.10 -12.73 1.22
C TYR A 216 -2.17 -13.55 2.12
N ALA A 217 -2.59 -14.75 2.55
CA ALA A 217 -1.74 -15.64 3.34
C ALA A 217 -0.50 -16.09 2.57
N ALA A 218 -0.62 -16.28 1.25
CA ALA A 218 0.48 -16.65 0.36
C ALA A 218 1.43 -15.47 0.09
N LEU A 219 0.88 -14.29 -0.18
CA LEU A 219 1.60 -13.05 -0.50
C LEU A 219 0.93 -11.85 0.19
N PRO A 220 1.31 -11.59 1.45
CA PRO A 220 0.78 -10.46 2.20
C PRO A 220 1.07 -9.14 1.48
N SER A 221 0.02 -8.35 1.28
CA SER A 221 0.11 -7.11 0.52
C SER A 221 -1.07 -6.19 0.83
N LEU A 222 -0.88 -4.89 0.63
CA LEU A 222 -1.95 -3.89 0.77
C LEU A 222 -3.15 -4.21 -0.12
N LEU A 223 -2.91 -4.62 -1.38
CA LEU A 223 -4.02 -4.98 -2.28
C LEU A 223 -4.76 -6.22 -1.77
N GLY A 224 -4.05 -7.25 -1.32
CA GLY A 224 -4.68 -8.44 -0.74
C GLY A 224 -5.50 -8.11 0.51
N LEU A 225 -5.01 -7.20 1.35
CA LEU A 225 -5.76 -6.70 2.50
C LEU A 225 -7.07 -6.04 2.06
N LEU A 226 -7.00 -5.08 1.11
CA LEU A 226 -8.18 -4.37 0.61
C LEU A 226 -9.21 -5.32 0.01
N VAL A 227 -8.77 -6.33 -0.74
CA VAL A 227 -9.66 -7.35 -1.32
C VAL A 227 -10.30 -8.20 -0.22
N CYS A 228 -9.55 -8.60 0.82
CA CYS A 228 -10.10 -9.30 1.98
C CYS A 228 -11.12 -8.42 2.72
N THR A 229 -10.80 -7.16 2.96
CA THR A 229 -11.71 -6.20 3.61
C THR A 229 -12.98 -6.04 2.80
N GLY A 230 -12.89 -5.79 1.49
CA GLY A 230 -14.05 -5.64 0.60
C GLY A 230 -14.97 -6.86 0.60
N PHE A 231 -14.41 -8.07 0.42
CA PHE A 231 -15.21 -9.29 0.47
C PHE A 231 -15.78 -9.58 1.87
N SER A 232 -15.08 -9.21 2.94
CA SER A 232 -15.61 -9.37 4.30
C SER A 232 -16.81 -8.47 4.56
N VAL A 233 -16.81 -7.24 4.03
CA VAL A 233 -17.96 -6.33 4.11
C VAL A 233 -19.13 -6.89 3.31
N ALA A 234 -18.90 -7.25 2.05
CA ALA A 234 -19.94 -7.83 1.20
C ALA A 234 -20.56 -9.08 1.86
N LEU A 235 -19.74 -9.97 2.42
CA LEU A 235 -20.22 -11.17 3.10
C LEU A 235 -21.06 -10.83 4.35
N VAL A 236 -20.61 -9.90 5.19
CA VAL A 236 -21.35 -9.52 6.41
C VAL A 236 -22.68 -8.85 6.06
N VAL A 237 -22.68 -7.91 5.11
CA VAL A 237 -23.90 -7.26 4.64
C VAL A 237 -24.87 -8.31 4.10
N GLY A 238 -24.41 -9.18 3.20
CA GLY A 238 -25.27 -10.19 2.60
C GLY A 238 -25.77 -11.25 3.56
N LEU A 239 -24.97 -11.65 4.55
CA LEU A 239 -25.46 -12.55 5.59
C LEU A 239 -26.57 -11.91 6.42
N LEU A 240 -26.43 -10.64 6.82
CA LEU A 240 -27.40 -9.98 7.68
C LEU A 240 -28.68 -9.63 6.95
N ASP A 241 -28.56 -9.13 5.71
CA ASP A 241 -29.68 -8.69 4.87
C ASP A 241 -30.41 -9.89 4.24
N GLU A 242 -29.71 -10.79 3.56
CA GLU A 242 -30.36 -11.84 2.76
C GLU A 242 -30.59 -13.15 3.53
N VAL A 243 -29.72 -13.49 4.49
CA VAL A 243 -29.78 -14.78 5.19
C VAL A 243 -30.50 -14.66 6.54
N PHE A 244 -30.26 -13.57 7.25
CA PHE A 244 -30.92 -13.30 8.53
C PHE A 244 -32.13 -12.35 8.40
N GLU A 245 -32.38 -11.78 7.21
CA GLU A 245 -33.50 -10.88 6.92
C GLU A 245 -33.63 -9.75 7.95
N LEU A 246 -32.49 -9.18 8.34
CA LEU A 246 -32.43 -8.11 9.33
C LEU A 246 -32.57 -6.75 8.66
N ASP A 247 -33.26 -5.82 9.34
CA ASP A 247 -33.39 -4.44 8.88
C ASP A 247 -32.02 -3.72 8.75
N ASP A 248 -31.97 -2.68 7.93
CA ASP A 248 -30.77 -1.87 7.62
C ASP A 248 -29.99 -1.44 8.88
N GLY A 249 -30.68 -1.14 9.99
CA GLY A 249 -30.05 -0.74 11.24
C GLY A 249 -29.16 -1.83 11.86
N TRP A 250 -29.53 -3.10 11.72
CA TRP A 250 -28.72 -4.24 12.17
C TRP A 250 -27.57 -4.56 11.23
N VAL A 251 -27.74 -4.32 9.92
CA VAL A 251 -26.67 -4.40 8.93
C VAL A 251 -25.54 -3.44 9.30
N GLY A 252 -25.86 -2.19 9.66
CA GLY A 252 -24.89 -1.22 10.18
C GLY A 252 -24.15 -1.71 11.42
N GLY A 253 -24.86 -2.32 12.37
CA GLY A 253 -24.28 -2.93 13.56
C GLY A 253 -23.29 -4.06 13.24
N GLY A 254 -23.61 -4.87 12.23
CA GLY A 254 -22.73 -5.91 11.70
C GLY A 254 -21.43 -5.35 11.11
N VAL A 255 -21.53 -4.29 10.30
CA VAL A 255 -20.36 -3.60 9.72
C VAL A 255 -19.49 -2.98 10.82
N LEU A 256 -20.10 -2.45 11.89
CA LEU A 256 -19.40 -1.95 13.07
C LEU A 256 -18.60 -3.06 13.76
N VAL A 257 -19.24 -4.21 14.01
CA VAL A 257 -18.59 -5.38 14.63
C VAL A 257 -17.44 -5.89 13.75
N LEU A 258 -17.63 -5.91 12.43
CA LEU A 258 -16.59 -6.26 11.46
C LEU A 258 -15.40 -5.29 11.53
N GLY A 259 -15.64 -3.99 11.64
CA GLY A 259 -14.59 -2.99 11.82
C GLY A 259 -13.78 -3.21 13.10
N ILE A 260 -14.46 -3.47 14.22
CA ILE A 260 -13.81 -3.82 15.50
C ILE A 260 -13.01 -5.12 15.37
N ALA A 261 -13.55 -6.13 14.67
CA ALA A 261 -12.84 -7.38 14.41
C ALA A 261 -11.56 -7.14 13.61
N TRP A 262 -11.57 -6.26 12.59
CA TRP A 262 -10.38 -5.87 11.83
C TRP A 262 -9.33 -5.16 12.69
N ILE A 263 -9.74 -4.30 13.62
CA ILE A 263 -8.83 -3.70 14.62
C ILE A 263 -8.20 -4.81 15.49
N GLY A 264 -9.00 -5.78 15.93
CA GLY A 264 -8.54 -6.93 16.73
C GLY A 264 -7.57 -7.85 15.98
N LEU A 265 -7.87 -8.20 14.73
CA LEU A 265 -7.02 -8.97 13.82
C LEU A 265 -5.67 -8.28 13.59
N THR A 266 -5.71 -6.95 13.42
CA THR A 266 -4.52 -6.13 13.23
C THR A 266 -3.66 -6.10 14.49
N ARG A 267 -4.28 -5.92 15.66
CA ARG A 267 -3.62 -5.99 16.97
C ARG A 267 -2.98 -7.35 17.22
N ALA A 268 -3.66 -8.43 16.82
CA ALA A 268 -3.16 -9.81 16.92
C ALA A 268 -2.02 -10.12 15.93
N ARG A 269 -1.58 -9.14 15.12
CA ARG A 269 -0.53 -9.28 14.10
C ARG A 269 -0.86 -10.32 13.03
N VAL A 270 -2.15 -10.55 12.79
CA VAL A 270 -2.64 -11.32 11.62
C VAL A 270 -2.49 -10.48 10.34
N VAL A 271 -2.53 -9.16 10.47
CA VAL A 271 -2.26 -8.22 9.38
C VAL A 271 -0.81 -7.76 9.46
N LEU A 272 -0.05 -7.93 8.38
CA LEU A 272 1.35 -7.51 8.31
C LEU A 272 1.48 -5.99 8.20
N GLU A 273 0.72 -5.36 7.30
CA GLU A 273 0.61 -3.90 7.20
C GLU A 273 -0.31 -3.32 8.29
N VAL A 274 0.20 -3.26 9.52
CA VAL A 274 -0.53 -2.84 10.73
C VAL A 274 -1.28 -1.50 10.55
N TRP A 275 -0.65 -0.51 9.90
CA TRP A 275 -1.30 0.78 9.68
C TRP A 275 -2.53 0.66 8.80
N ALA A 276 -2.47 -0.14 7.72
CA ALA A 276 -3.56 -0.31 6.77
C ALA A 276 -4.70 -1.13 7.37
N GLY A 277 -4.37 -2.15 8.17
CA GLY A 277 -5.36 -2.91 8.94
C GLY A 277 -6.14 -2.03 9.93
N TYR A 278 -5.46 -1.11 10.61
CA TYR A 278 -6.13 -0.13 11.46
C TYR A 278 -6.97 0.87 10.67
N VAL A 279 -6.50 1.37 9.52
CA VAL A 279 -7.32 2.26 8.67
C VAL A 279 -8.61 1.55 8.25
N ALA A 280 -8.51 0.33 7.73
CA ALA A 280 -9.66 -0.47 7.32
C ALA A 280 -10.63 -0.68 8.48
N GLY A 281 -10.13 -1.12 9.64
CA GLY A 281 -10.96 -1.35 10.82
C GLY A 281 -11.67 -0.10 11.34
N VAL A 282 -10.97 1.04 11.41
CA VAL A 282 -11.55 2.32 11.85
C VAL A 282 -12.61 2.81 10.88
N VAL A 283 -12.33 2.81 9.57
CA VAL A 283 -13.28 3.25 8.56
C VAL A 283 -14.55 2.41 8.62
N LEU A 284 -14.43 1.08 8.66
CA LEU A 284 -15.60 0.20 8.78
C LEU A 284 -16.36 0.39 10.10
N ALA A 285 -15.65 0.53 11.22
CA ALA A 285 -16.29 0.73 12.51
C ALA A 285 -17.10 2.03 12.56
N VAL A 286 -16.54 3.13 12.03
CA VAL A 286 -17.24 4.41 11.93
C VAL A 286 -18.39 4.32 10.92
N SER A 287 -18.15 3.78 9.71
CA SER A 287 -19.21 3.62 8.72
C SER A 287 -20.39 2.81 9.26
N GLY A 288 -20.11 1.69 9.94
CA GLY A 288 -21.14 0.88 10.59
C GLY A 288 -21.89 1.65 11.69
N ALA A 289 -21.18 2.38 12.55
CA ALA A 289 -21.79 3.22 13.60
C ALA A 289 -22.78 4.23 13.02
N GLN A 290 -22.41 4.87 11.90
CA GLN A 290 -23.20 5.91 11.25
C GLN A 290 -24.42 5.37 10.50
N THR A 291 -24.44 4.07 10.17
CA THR A 291 -25.57 3.42 9.48
C THR A 291 -26.48 2.65 10.44
N VAL A 292 -26.17 2.60 11.74
CA VAL A 292 -27.07 1.98 12.72
C VAL A 292 -28.30 2.85 12.91
N ASP A 293 -29.42 2.39 12.36
CA ASP A 293 -30.76 2.93 12.59
C ASP A 293 -31.56 2.05 13.56
N ALA A 294 -30.89 1.45 14.54
CA ALA A 294 -31.50 0.45 15.44
C ALA A 294 -32.47 1.05 16.48
N PHE A 295 -32.54 2.38 16.59
CA PHE A 295 -33.44 3.07 17.50
C PHE A 295 -33.98 4.33 16.83
N ASP A 296 -35.28 4.62 17.00
CA ASP A 296 -35.88 5.88 16.55
C ASP A 296 -35.12 7.08 17.15
N GLY A 297 -34.20 7.67 16.37
CA GLY A 297 -33.43 8.86 16.76
C GLY A 297 -31.94 8.80 16.44
N MET A 298 -31.30 9.96 16.29
CA MET A 298 -29.90 10.09 15.86
C MET A 298 -28.88 9.70 16.94
N TRP A 299 -29.32 9.51 18.19
CA TRP A 299 -28.44 9.29 19.34
C TRP A 299 -27.56 8.03 19.34
N PRO A 300 -27.99 6.88 18.79
CA PRO A 300 -27.15 5.69 18.76
C PRO A 300 -25.92 5.89 17.86
N ALA A 301 -26.06 6.62 16.75
CA ALA A 301 -24.99 6.82 15.79
C ALA A 301 -23.80 7.56 16.44
N TYR A 302 -24.03 8.74 17.03
CA TYR A 302 -22.96 9.47 17.70
C TYR A 302 -22.44 8.77 18.96
N ALA A 303 -23.28 8.04 19.68
CA ALA A 303 -22.85 7.26 20.84
C ALA A 303 -21.92 6.10 20.43
N LEU A 304 -22.26 5.35 19.39
CA LEU A 304 -21.44 4.27 18.85
C LEU A 304 -20.14 4.80 18.25
N THR A 305 -20.19 5.93 17.53
CA THR A 305 -18.99 6.59 17.00
C THR A 305 -18.06 7.07 18.13
N ALA A 306 -18.62 7.55 19.26
CA ALA A 306 -17.83 7.84 20.46
C ALA A 306 -17.21 6.56 21.07
N VAL A 307 -17.93 5.43 21.08
CA VAL A 307 -17.38 4.13 21.50
C VAL A 307 -16.22 3.70 20.58
N VAL A 308 -16.34 3.88 19.26
CA VAL A 308 -15.25 3.62 18.31
C VAL A 308 -14.02 4.48 18.65
N ALA A 309 -14.21 5.75 19.00
CA ALA A 309 -13.12 6.61 19.46
C ALA A 309 -12.43 6.05 20.72
N VAL A 310 -13.21 5.62 21.72
CA VAL A 310 -12.69 4.99 22.94
C VAL A 310 -11.90 3.73 22.62
N VAL A 311 -12.41 2.86 21.73
CA VAL A 311 -11.70 1.65 21.29
C VAL A 311 -10.37 2.03 20.62
N CYS A 312 -10.35 3.03 19.74
CA CYS A 312 -9.13 3.49 19.08
C CYS A 312 -8.08 3.96 20.10
N PHE A 313 -8.47 4.80 21.07
CA PHE A 313 -7.57 5.29 22.10
C PHE A 313 -7.11 4.19 23.07
N ALA A 314 -7.99 3.24 23.41
CA ALA A 314 -7.64 2.10 24.25
C ALA A 314 -6.62 1.18 23.55
N VAL A 315 -6.79 0.91 22.26
CA VAL A 315 -5.82 0.14 21.48
C VAL A 315 -4.51 0.93 21.33
N TYR A 316 -4.58 2.25 21.10
CA TYR A 316 -3.41 3.12 21.00
C TYR A 316 -2.52 3.09 22.24
N ALA A 317 -3.11 2.92 23.44
CA ALA A 317 -2.35 2.81 24.68
C ALA A 317 -1.35 1.63 24.67
N THR A 318 -1.57 0.64 23.81
CA THR A 318 -0.73 -0.56 23.69
C THR A 318 0.00 -0.66 22.36
N ASP A 319 -0.68 -0.43 21.23
CA ASP A 319 -0.05 -0.32 19.91
C ASP A 319 -0.05 1.16 19.50
N ARG A 320 1.09 1.84 19.71
CA ARG A 320 1.24 3.29 19.47
C ARG A 320 1.27 3.67 17.98
N SER A 321 0.23 3.30 17.24
CA SER A 321 0.01 3.67 15.84
C SER A 321 -0.62 5.05 15.72
N TRP A 322 -0.09 5.89 14.83
CA TRP A 322 -0.67 7.22 14.55
C TRP A 322 -2.09 7.14 13.98
N VAL A 323 -2.41 6.05 13.26
CA VAL A 323 -3.75 5.83 12.66
C VAL A 323 -4.82 5.77 13.74
N LEU A 324 -4.54 5.14 14.88
CA LEU A 324 -5.50 5.00 15.97
C LEU A 324 -5.76 6.34 16.67
N VAL A 325 -4.74 7.18 16.83
CA VAL A 325 -4.92 8.53 17.39
C VAL A 325 -5.74 9.40 16.45
N LEU A 326 -5.39 9.40 15.16
CA LEU A 326 -6.08 10.21 14.17
C LEU A 326 -7.52 9.72 13.96
N GLY A 327 -7.71 8.41 13.84
CA GLY A 327 -9.01 7.77 13.71
C GLY A 327 -9.90 7.99 14.93
N GLY A 328 -9.35 7.82 16.14
CA GLY A 328 -10.07 8.08 17.38
C GLY A 328 -10.44 9.56 17.55
N ALA A 329 -9.53 10.47 17.21
CA ALA A 329 -9.82 11.91 17.25
C ALA A 329 -10.88 12.32 16.22
N ALA A 330 -10.82 11.78 15.00
CA ALA A 330 -11.81 12.03 13.96
C ALA A 330 -13.20 11.50 14.36
N ALA A 331 -13.28 10.27 14.86
CA ALA A 331 -14.52 9.68 15.36
C ALA A 331 -15.09 10.48 16.54
N LEU A 332 -14.26 10.85 17.52
CA LEU A 332 -14.70 11.68 18.65
C LEU A 332 -15.23 13.05 18.19
N THR A 333 -14.57 13.66 17.20
CA THR A 333 -15.00 14.93 16.63
C THR A 333 -16.35 14.79 15.95
N LEU A 334 -16.52 13.76 15.12
CA LEU A 334 -17.78 13.47 14.43
C LEU A 334 -18.92 13.26 15.45
N ALA A 335 -18.70 12.40 16.44
CA ALA A 335 -19.67 12.14 17.50
C ALA A 335 -20.05 13.42 18.29
N ALA A 336 -19.06 14.26 18.62
CA ALA A 336 -19.31 15.50 19.35
C ALA A 336 -20.10 16.53 18.53
N VAL A 337 -19.80 16.64 17.23
CA VAL A 337 -20.54 17.53 16.31
C VAL A 337 -22.00 17.08 16.20
N GLU A 338 -22.24 15.79 15.98
CA GLU A 338 -23.58 15.23 15.85
C GLU A 338 -24.39 15.34 17.14
N ALA A 339 -23.80 15.00 18.28
CA ALA A 339 -24.47 15.12 19.57
C ALA A 339 -24.91 16.56 19.87
N VAL A 340 -24.06 17.54 19.53
CA VAL A 340 -24.40 18.95 19.74
C VAL A 340 -25.45 19.45 18.73
N ALA A 341 -25.35 19.05 17.47
CA ALA A 341 -26.37 19.38 16.47
C ALA A 341 -27.75 18.86 16.90
N ASP A 342 -27.82 17.59 17.32
CA ASP A 342 -29.03 16.92 17.80
C ASP A 342 -29.63 17.61 19.04
N TRP A 343 -28.81 17.88 20.07
CA TRP A 343 -29.32 18.45 21.33
C TRP A 343 -29.66 19.93 21.25
N THR A 344 -29.11 20.66 20.28
CA THR A 344 -29.21 22.13 20.23
C THR A 344 -29.95 22.68 19.03
N GLY A 345 -30.41 21.82 18.11
CA GLY A 345 -31.14 22.23 16.92
C GLY A 345 -30.37 23.24 16.08
N ASP A 346 -29.08 23.00 15.87
CA ASP A 346 -28.13 23.86 15.15
C ASP A 346 -27.86 25.25 15.76
N SER A 347 -27.97 25.40 17.09
CA SER A 347 -27.67 26.68 17.74
C SER A 347 -26.17 27.05 17.64
N ALA A 348 -25.89 28.29 17.21
CA ALA A 348 -24.50 28.78 17.07
C ALA A 348 -23.73 28.86 18.41
N GLY A 349 -24.44 28.99 19.54
CA GLY A 349 -23.84 29.07 20.88
C GLY A 349 -23.18 27.76 21.33
N ALA A 350 -23.74 26.62 20.94
CA ALA A 350 -23.21 25.31 21.31
C ALA A 350 -21.93 24.98 20.55
N SER A 351 -21.85 25.34 19.27
CA SER A 351 -20.64 25.24 18.45
C SER A 351 -19.47 26.04 19.04
N GLY A 352 -19.74 27.22 19.62
CA GLY A 352 -18.75 28.02 20.33
C GLY A 352 -18.18 27.34 21.58
N ALA A 353 -19.01 26.64 22.35
CA ALA A 353 -18.58 25.92 23.55
C ALA A 353 -17.65 24.74 23.23
N ILE A 354 -17.95 23.97 22.18
CA ILE A 354 -17.08 22.87 21.71
C ILE A 354 -15.71 23.42 21.31
N LEU A 355 -15.66 24.54 20.58
CA LEU A 355 -14.41 25.16 20.14
C LEU A 355 -13.53 25.53 21.34
N VAL A 356 -14.14 26.11 22.39
CA VAL A 356 -13.43 26.46 23.62
C VAL A 356 -12.89 25.22 24.33
N ILE A 357 -13.71 24.17 24.48
CA ILE A 357 -13.28 22.90 25.10
C ILE A 357 -12.13 22.28 24.30
N GLY A 358 -12.25 22.21 22.97
CA GLY A 358 -11.21 21.70 22.08
C GLY A 358 -9.90 22.49 22.19
N ALA A 359 -9.98 23.82 22.22
CA ALA A 359 -8.82 24.69 22.40
C ALA A 359 -8.13 24.47 23.76
N VAL A 360 -8.91 24.28 24.84
CA VAL A 360 -8.38 23.98 26.17
C VAL A 360 -7.67 22.62 26.18
N VAL A 361 -8.30 21.57 25.64
CA VAL A 361 -7.69 20.23 25.57
C VAL A 361 -6.41 20.26 24.74
N LEU A 362 -6.43 20.94 23.58
CA LEU A 362 -5.25 21.11 22.72
C LEU A 362 -4.13 21.88 23.44
N GLY A 363 -4.47 22.93 24.19
CA GLY A 363 -3.53 23.71 24.98
C GLY A 363 -2.87 22.89 26.08
N ILE A 364 -3.66 22.11 26.83
CA ILE A 364 -3.16 21.21 27.88
C ILE A 364 -2.25 20.14 27.27
N GLY A 365 -2.66 19.50 26.17
CA GLY A 365 -1.87 18.47 25.49
C GLY A 365 -0.53 19.01 25.00
N SER A 366 -0.54 20.17 24.35
CA SER A 366 0.68 20.84 23.85
C SER A 366 1.63 21.20 25.00
N TYR A 367 1.09 21.69 26.11
CA TYR A 367 1.87 22.02 27.29
C TYR A 367 2.55 20.80 27.91
N LEU A 368 1.83 19.68 28.07
CA LEU A 368 2.39 18.44 28.61
C LEU A 368 3.50 17.87 27.73
N LEU A 369 3.33 17.90 26.40
CA LEU A 369 4.37 17.49 25.45
C LEU A 369 5.63 18.37 25.55
N SER A 370 5.47 19.68 25.71
CA SER A 370 6.59 20.63 25.84
C SER A 370 7.39 20.49 27.14
N ARG A 371 6.78 19.95 28.22
CA ARG A 371 7.48 19.68 29.49
C ARG A 371 8.25 18.37 29.47
N SER A 372 7.74 17.36 28.76
CA SER A 372 8.40 16.06 28.62
C SER A 372 9.78 16.18 27.97
N THR A 373 9.95 17.09 27.01
CA THR A 373 11.24 17.29 26.30
C THR A 373 12.28 18.03 27.14
N LYS A 374 11.84 18.85 28.10
CA LYS A 374 12.72 19.63 28.99
C LYS A 374 13.36 18.85 30.14
N THR A 375 12.93 17.62 30.37
CA THR A 375 13.40 16.78 31.49
C THR A 375 14.33 15.66 31.02
N ALA A 376 14.51 15.52 29.70
CA ALA A 376 15.31 14.46 29.06
C ALA A 376 16.58 14.98 28.35
N GLY A 377 16.91 16.26 28.52
CA GLY A 377 18.20 16.86 28.18
C GLY A 377 18.81 17.48 29.42
#